data_AF-A0A918FVF2-F1
#
_entry.id   AF-A0A918FVF2-F1
#
_cell.length_a   1.000
_cell.length_b   1.000
_cell.length_c   1.000
_cell.angle_alpha   90.00
_cell.angle_beta   90.00
_cell.angle_gamma   90.00
#
_symmetry.space_group_name_H-M   'P 1'
#
loop_
_entity.id
_entity.type
_entity.pdbx_description
1 polymer ?
#
loop_
_entity_poly.entity_id
_entity_poly.type
_entity_poly.pdbx_seq_one_letter_code
_entity_poly.pdbx_strand_id
1 'polypeptide(L)'
;MTVYIDPPDWPGHGRMWSHLVSDLSYAELHAFADRSGVPRGAFERDLPHSRPRSSGGTPIDIPSHRYAGLVAAGAVEVSSREVVRLLTAAGLRRRKGGGVSG
;
A
#
# COMPACT_ATOMS: atom_id res chain seq x y z
N MET A 1 5.70 12.09 9.43
CA MET A 1 5.54 10.96 8.48
C MET A 1 4.68 11.43 7.34
N THR A 2 5.12 11.16 6.13
CA THR A 2 4.31 11.39 4.94
C THR A 2 3.68 10.07 4.52
N VAL A 3 2.37 10.08 4.28
CA VAL A 3 1.67 8.98 3.64
C VAL A 3 1.59 9.31 2.16
N TYR A 4 1.96 8.36 1.32
CA TYR A 4 1.94 8.52 -0.12
C TYR A 4 0.92 7.57 -0.74
N ILE A 5 0.21 8.03 -1.76
CA ILE A 5 -0.75 7.23 -2.52
C ILE A 5 -0.53 7.43 -4.02
N ASP A 6 -0.61 6.37 -4.82
CA ASP A 6 -0.62 6.51 -6.28
C ASP A 6 -2.05 6.50 -6.87
N PRO A 7 -2.25 7.05 -8.08
CA PRO A 7 -3.52 6.96 -8.76
C PRO A 7 -3.98 5.50 -8.91
N PRO A 8 -5.30 5.24 -8.95
CA PRO A 8 -5.82 3.89 -9.07
C PRO A 8 -5.67 3.37 -10.51
N ASP A 9 -4.44 3.03 -10.90
CA ASP A 9 -4.08 2.58 -12.24
C ASP A 9 -3.83 1.06 -12.30
N TRP A 10 -3.92 0.37 -11.16
CA TRP A 10 -3.69 -1.08 -11.09
C TRP A 10 -5.01 -1.85 -11.20
N PRO A 11 -5.25 -2.64 -12.27
CA PRO A 11 -6.46 -3.44 -12.39
C PRO A 11 -6.39 -4.73 -11.54
N GLY A 12 -7.47 -5.04 -10.82
CA GLY A 12 -7.59 -6.30 -10.06
C GLY A 12 -9.03 -6.56 -9.59
N HIS A 13 -9.51 -7.80 -9.67
CA HIS A 13 -10.87 -8.17 -9.23
C HIS A 13 -11.99 -7.27 -9.80
N GLY A 14 -11.88 -6.84 -11.06
CA GLY A 14 -12.89 -6.00 -11.73
C GLY A 14 -12.94 -4.55 -11.27
N ARG A 15 -11.93 -4.08 -10.53
CA ARG A 15 -11.79 -2.68 -10.08
C ARG A 15 -10.34 -2.20 -10.18
N MET A 16 -10.17 -0.90 -10.00
CA MET A 16 -8.85 -0.27 -9.98
C MET A 16 -8.36 -0.03 -8.55
N TRP A 17 -7.04 -0.07 -8.38
CA TRP A 17 -6.37 -0.02 -7.10
C TRP A 17 -5.19 0.94 -7.09
N SER A 18 -5.01 1.57 -5.94
CA SER A 18 -3.89 2.40 -5.54
C SER A 18 -3.06 1.68 -4.46
N HIS A 19 -1.83 2.14 -4.24
CA HIS A 19 -0.88 1.69 -3.24
C HIS A 19 -0.64 2.83 -2.25
N LEU A 20 -0.97 2.59 -0.99
CA LEU A 20 -0.71 3.50 0.11
C LEU A 20 0.57 3.07 0.84
N VAL A 21 1.54 3.97 0.96
CA VAL A 21 2.84 3.69 1.57
C VAL A 21 3.27 4.77 2.55
N SER A 22 4.24 4.43 3.40
CA SER A 22 4.99 5.39 4.21
C SER A 22 6.48 5.19 3.95
N ASP A 23 7.23 6.28 4.01
CA ASP A 23 8.69 6.34 3.94
C ASP A 23 9.39 6.13 5.29
N LEU A 24 8.65 6.14 6.41
CA LEU A 24 9.22 6.11 7.76
C LEU A 24 8.76 4.93 8.62
N SER A 25 7.46 4.60 8.63
CA SER A 25 6.93 3.58 9.55
C SER A 25 5.64 2.93 9.07
N TYR A 26 5.59 1.60 9.13
CA TYR A 26 4.38 0.83 8.85
C TYR A 26 3.36 0.89 9.97
N ALA A 27 3.77 1.00 11.23
CA ALA A 27 2.84 1.11 12.35
C ALA A 27 1.97 2.37 12.22
N GLU A 28 2.61 3.48 11.85
CA GLU A 28 1.94 4.75 11.62
C GLU A 28 1.13 4.76 10.30
N LEU A 29 1.54 3.99 9.27
CA LEU A 29 0.75 3.75 8.06
C LEU A 29 -0.57 3.06 8.39
N HIS A 30 -0.51 2.00 9.20
CA HIS A 30 -1.70 1.31 9.66
C HIS A 30 -2.58 2.22 10.52
N ALA A 31 -2.00 3.04 11.40
CA ALA A 31 -2.76 4.01 12.18
C ALA A 31 -3.47 5.06 11.31
N PHE A 32 -2.83 5.55 10.25
CA PHE A 32 -3.47 6.46 9.29
C PHE A 32 -4.62 5.79 8.52
N ALA A 33 -4.40 4.56 8.05
CA ALA A 33 -5.42 3.77 7.38
C ALA A 33 -6.64 3.54 8.29
N ASP A 34 -6.40 3.14 9.55
CA ASP A 34 -7.45 2.92 10.55
C ASP A 34 -8.27 4.20 10.79
N ARG A 35 -7.61 5.36 10.96
CA ARG A 35 -8.28 6.66 11.13
C ARG A 35 -9.09 7.07 9.90
N SER A 36 -8.65 6.68 8.71
CA SER A 36 -9.33 6.96 7.44
C SER A 36 -10.43 5.95 7.12
N GLY A 37 -10.76 5.04 8.04
CA GLY A 37 -11.79 4.04 7.87
C GLY A 37 -11.43 2.94 6.86
N VAL A 38 -10.14 2.62 6.75
CA VAL A 38 -9.57 1.49 5.98
C VAL A 38 -9.22 0.39 6.98
N PRO A 39 -10.10 -0.61 7.20
CA PRO A 39 -9.87 -1.64 8.22
C PRO A 39 -8.69 -2.55 7.84
N ARG A 40 -7.89 -2.95 8.84
CA ARG A 40 -6.69 -3.79 8.67
C ARG A 40 -6.88 -5.08 7.85
N GLY A 41 -8.10 -5.63 7.84
CA GLY A 41 -8.45 -6.85 7.09
C GLY A 41 -9.51 -6.66 6.00
N ALA A 42 -9.95 -5.44 5.72
CA ALA A 42 -11.10 -5.19 4.82
C ALA A 42 -10.87 -5.64 3.38
N PHE A 43 -9.62 -5.91 3.00
CA PHE A 43 -9.29 -6.24 1.62
C PHE A 43 -8.57 -7.58 1.49
N GLU A 44 -8.21 -8.27 2.57
CA GLU A 44 -7.36 -9.48 2.54
C GLU A 44 -7.90 -10.64 1.66
N ARG A 45 -9.21 -10.66 1.36
CA ARG A 45 -9.87 -11.62 0.46
C ARG A 45 -10.00 -11.15 -1.00
N ASP A 46 -9.83 -9.86 -1.23
CA ASP A 46 -10.17 -9.14 -2.47
C ASP A 46 -8.98 -8.35 -3.03
N LEU A 47 -7.82 -8.42 -2.38
CA LEU A 47 -6.60 -7.76 -2.82
C LEU A 47 -5.93 -8.55 -3.95
N PRO A 48 -5.45 -7.85 -5.00
CA PRO A 48 -4.68 -8.47 -6.08
C PRO A 48 -3.41 -9.20 -5.61
N HIS A 49 -2.98 -9.00 -4.36
CA HIS A 49 -1.77 -9.59 -3.77
C HIS A 49 -2.01 -10.60 -2.64
N SER A 50 -3.23 -11.14 -2.44
CA SER A 50 -3.52 -12.04 -1.31
C SER A 50 -2.62 -13.28 -1.24
N ARG A 51 -1.52 -13.16 -0.50
CA ARG A 51 -1.24 -13.98 0.69
C ARG A 51 -0.57 -13.13 1.77
N PRO A 52 -1.01 -13.26 3.04
CA PRO A 52 -0.30 -12.65 4.14
C PRO A 52 1.08 -13.32 4.23
N ARG A 53 2.15 -12.56 4.10
CA ARG A 53 3.46 -13.00 4.57
C ARG A 53 3.90 -12.09 5.69
N SER A 54 3.69 -12.62 6.90
CA SER A 54 4.45 -12.41 8.11
C SER A 54 4.97 -10.99 8.33
N SER A 55 4.30 -10.31 9.25
CA SER A 55 4.92 -9.37 10.19
C SER A 55 5.60 -8.15 9.55
N GLY A 56 4.80 -7.09 9.41
CA GLY A 56 5.26 -5.76 9.81
C GLY A 56 5.74 -4.82 8.72
N GLY A 57 5.45 -5.08 7.44
CA GLY A 57 5.75 -4.06 6.46
C GLY A 57 5.42 -4.33 5.01
N THR A 58 4.27 -3.86 4.55
CA THR A 58 3.89 -3.89 3.13
C THR A 58 2.99 -2.68 2.84
N PRO A 59 3.06 -2.11 1.62
CA PRO A 59 2.05 -1.18 1.11
C PRO A 59 0.62 -1.69 1.35
N ILE A 60 -0.32 -0.77 1.57
CA ILE A 60 -1.74 -1.09 1.67
C ILE A 60 -2.39 -0.79 0.33
N ASP A 61 -2.94 -1.81 -0.31
CA ASP A 61 -3.70 -1.66 -1.55
C ASP A 61 -5.08 -1.04 -1.24
N ILE A 62 -5.45 0.02 -1.95
CA ILE A 62 -6.65 0.84 -1.75
C ILE A 62 -7.54 0.79 -2.99
N PRO A 63 -8.83 0.47 -2.88
CA PRO A 63 -9.72 0.48 -4.03
C PRO A 63 -10.00 1.92 -4.50
N SER A 64 -10.19 2.11 -5.80
CA SER A 64 -10.36 3.43 -6.44
C SER A 64 -11.39 4.35 -5.79
N HIS A 65 -12.49 3.82 -5.26
CA HIS A 65 -13.53 4.61 -4.60
C HIS A 65 -13.09 5.24 -3.26
N ARG A 66 -11.99 4.78 -2.64
CA ARG A 66 -11.42 5.36 -1.41
C ARG A 66 -10.30 6.35 -1.68
N TYR A 67 -9.76 6.36 -2.89
CA TYR A 67 -8.64 7.20 -3.30
C TYR A 67 -8.82 8.67 -2.90
N ALA A 68 -9.90 9.29 -3.37
CA ALA A 68 -10.17 10.70 -3.12
C ALA A 68 -10.31 11.01 -1.62
N GLY A 69 -10.87 10.08 -0.83
CA GLY A 69 -11.02 10.22 0.61
C GLY A 69 -9.66 10.21 1.34
N LEU A 70 -8.70 9.41 0.89
CA LEU A 70 -7.36 9.37 1.47
C LEU A 70 -6.53 10.59 1.10
N VAL A 71 -6.64 11.06 -0.15
CA VAL A 71 -6.02 12.32 -0.57
C VAL A 71 -6.58 13.48 0.26
N ALA A 72 -7.89 13.54 0.45
CA ALA A 72 -8.54 14.55 1.31
C ALA A 72 -8.13 14.42 2.79
N ALA A 73 -7.81 13.21 3.26
CA ALA A 73 -7.30 12.95 4.61
C ALA A 73 -5.81 13.32 4.79
N GLY A 74 -5.14 13.78 3.73
CA GLY A 74 -3.75 14.23 3.76
C GLY A 74 -2.72 13.24 3.21
N ALA A 75 -3.14 12.19 2.51
CA ALA A 75 -2.21 11.38 1.72
C ALA A 75 -1.69 12.21 0.54
N VAL A 76 -0.37 12.18 0.33
CA VAL A 76 0.30 12.87 -0.77
C VAL A 76 0.23 12.00 -2.01
N GLU A 77 -0.42 12.52 -3.04
CA GLU A 77 -0.47 11.87 -4.35
C GLU A 77 0.92 11.84 -5.00
N VAL A 78 1.36 10.67 -5.43
CA VAL A 78 2.62 10.45 -6.15
C VAL A 78 2.45 9.40 -7.24
N SER A 79 3.33 9.36 -8.23
CA SER A 79 3.25 8.27 -9.23
C SER A 79 3.59 6.89 -8.62
N SER A 80 3.10 5.81 -9.20
CA SER A 80 3.48 4.43 -8.81
C SER A 80 5.01 4.21 -8.87
N ARG A 81 5.70 4.88 -9.79
CA ARG A 81 7.17 4.84 -9.86
C ARG A 81 7.82 5.46 -8.62
N GLU A 82 7.22 6.52 -8.10
CA GLU A 82 7.69 7.19 -6.90
C GLU A 82 7.41 6.37 -5.65
N VAL A 83 6.26 5.69 -5.56
CA VAL A 83 5.99 4.68 -4.53
C VAL A 83 7.12 3.64 -4.47
N VAL A 84 7.50 3.07 -5.61
CA VAL A 84 8.60 2.08 -5.68
C VAL A 84 9.93 2.68 -5.24
N ARG A 85 10.22 3.94 -5.59
CA ARG A 85 11.44 4.64 -5.18
C ARG A 85 11.46 4.87 -3.66
N LEU A 86 10.37 5.37 -3.08
CA LEU A 86 10.23 5.59 -1.64
C LEU A 86 10.41 4.30 -0.86
N LEU A 87 9.76 3.21 -1.26
CA LEU A 87 9.95 1.90 -0.64
C LEU A 87 11.39 1.39 -0.77
N THR A 88 12.04 1.63 -1.91
CA THR A 88 13.43 1.22 -2.12
C THR A 88 14.39 2.03 -1.24
N ALA A 89 14.20 3.35 -1.19
CA ALA A 89 15.02 4.27 -0.38
C ALA A 89 14.86 4.01 1.12
N ALA A 90 13.65 3.70 1.57
CA ALA A 90 13.37 3.36 2.97
C ALA A 90 13.82 1.94 3.35
N GLY A 91 14.40 1.15 2.43
CA GLY A 91 14.78 -0.25 2.67
C GLY A 91 13.56 -1.18 2.85
N LEU A 92 12.37 -0.69 2.53
CA LEU A 92 11.07 -1.31 2.77
C LEU A 92 10.64 -2.23 1.62
N ARG A 93 11.24 -2.05 0.43
CA ARG A 93 11.05 -2.95 -0.70
C ARG A 93 11.80 -4.26 -0.46
N ARG A 94 11.12 -5.26 0.09
CA ARG A 94 11.63 -6.64 0.07
C ARG A 94 11.63 -7.16 -1.37
N ARG A 95 12.80 -7.40 -1.95
CA ARG A 95 12.89 -8.27 -3.14
C ARG A 95 12.29 -9.61 -2.75
N LYS A 96 11.42 -10.15 -3.60
CA LYS A 96 10.99 -11.55 -3.55
C LYS A 96 12.27 -12.40 -3.56
N GLY A 97 12.69 -12.86 -2.38
CA GLY A 97 13.78 -13.83 -2.27
C GLY A 97 13.43 -14.99 -3.18
N GLY A 98 14.30 -15.23 -4.16
CA GLY A 98 14.20 -16.38 -5.03
C GLY A 98 13.98 -17.61 -4.18
N GLY A 99 13.03 -18.45 -4.59
CA GLY A 99 13.02 -19.81 -4.12
C GLY A 99 14.42 -20.36 -4.35
N VAL A 100 15.06 -20.76 -3.27
CA VAL A 100 16.06 -21.81 -3.30
C VAL A 100 15.38 -23.01 -3.96
N SER A 101 15.70 -23.24 -5.24
CA SER A 101 15.67 -24.57 -5.81
C SER A 101 17.11 -25.06 -5.76
N GLY A 102 17.31 -26.15 -5.03
CA GLY A 102 18.58 -26.90 -5.04
C GLY A 102 18.81 -27.64 -6.34
#